data_AF-A0A1I4E3Q4-F1
#
_entry.id   AF-A0A1I4E3Q4-F1
#
_cell.length_a   1.000
_cell.length_b   1.000
_cell.length_c   1.000
_cell.angle_alpha   90.00
_cell.angle_beta   90.00
_cell.angle_gamma   90.00
#
_symmetry.space_group_name_H-M   'P 1'
#
loop_
_entity.id
_entity.type
_entity.pdbx_description
1 polymer ?
#
loop_
_entity_poly.entity_id
_entity_poly.type
_entity_poly.pdbx_seq_one_letter_code
_entity_poly.pdbx_strand_id
1 'polypeptide(L)' 'MRRLMSAVLLSAALLGGTLSLTGCIIVPAHRARVWVPGYWAPQHVWVGAHWRYR' A
#
# COMPACT_ATOMS: atom_id res chain seq x y z
N MET A 1 5.67 -39.27 -19.48
CA MET A 1 6.78 -38.41 -18.98
C MET A 1 6.48 -36.91 -19.13
N ARG A 2 6.14 -36.39 -20.33
CA ARG A 2 5.79 -34.95 -20.53
C ARG A 2 4.76 -34.37 -19.55
N ARG A 3 3.69 -35.11 -19.24
CA ARG A 3 2.62 -34.63 -18.33
C ARG A 3 3.09 -34.48 -16.88
N LEU A 4 3.93 -35.41 -16.40
CA LEU A 4 4.50 -35.36 -15.06
C LEU A 4 5.51 -34.21 -14.95
N MET A 5 6.33 -34.02 -15.98
CA MET A 5 7.28 -32.91 -16.05
C MET A 5 6.59 -31.55 -16.01
N SER A 6 5.51 -31.38 -16.78
CA SER A 6 4.67 -30.17 -16.72
C SER A 6 4.03 -29.96 -15.35
N ALA A 7 3.53 -31.02 -14.71
CA ALA A 7 2.93 -30.91 -13.38
C ALA A 7 3.94 -30.45 -12.33
N VAL A 8 5.17 -30.98 -12.37
CA VAL A 8 6.27 -30.60 -11.47
C VAL A 8 6.71 -29.15 -11.71
N LEU A 9 6.78 -28.71 -12.97
CA LEU A 9 7.13 -27.32 -13.29
C LEU A 9 6.06 -26.33 -12.82
N LEU A 10 4.79 -26.67 -12.98
CA LEU A 10 3.66 -25.86 -12.50
C LEU A 10 3.65 -25.75 -10.97
N SER A 11 3.83 -26.86 -10.27
CA SER A 11 3.88 -26.84 -8.80
C SER A 11 5.09 -26.06 -8.29
N ALA A 12 6.25 -26.20 -8.91
CA ALA A 12 7.43 -25.39 -8.59
C ALA A 12 7.18 -23.89 -8.80
N ALA A 13 6.54 -23.51 -9.90
CA ALA A 13 6.19 -22.11 -10.19
C ALA A 13 5.21 -21.55 -9.15
N LEU A 14 4.18 -22.32 -8.77
CA LEU A 14 3.22 -21.92 -7.74
C LEU A 14 3.88 -21.74 -6.36
N LEU A 15 4.74 -22.68 -5.96
CA LEU A 15 5.47 -22.58 -4.69
C LEU A 15 6.41 -21.37 -4.69
N GLY A 16 7.16 -21.16 -5.77
CA GLY A 16 8.06 -20.01 -5.91
C GLY A 16 7.30 -18.66 -5.88
N GLY A 17 6.15 -18.58 -6.54
CA GLY A 17 5.29 -17.40 -6.49
C GLY A 17 4.74 -17.14 -5.08
N THR A 18 4.27 -18.18 -4.39
CA THR A 18 3.74 -18.07 -3.03
C THR A 18 4.82 -17.62 -2.03
N LEU A 19 6.02 -18.20 -2.13
CA LEU A 19 7.17 -17.79 -1.32
C LEU A 19 7.59 -16.34 -1.60
N SER A 20 7.53 -15.90 -2.85
CA SER A 20 7.80 -14.49 -3.21
C SER A 20 6.77 -13.53 -2.60
N LEU A 21 5.52 -13.97 -2.45
CA LEU A 21 4.43 -13.21 -1.83
C LEU A 21 4.50 -13.18 -0.29
N THR A 22 5.15 -14.15 0.37
CA THR A 22 5.23 -14.19 1.85
C THR A 22 5.97 -13.01 2.49
N GLY A 23 6.72 -12.23 1.71
CA GLY A 23 7.34 -10.96 2.15
C GLY A 23 6.56 -9.70 1.77
N CYS A 24 5.48 -9.80 1.00
CA CYS A 24 4.69 -8.66 0.57
C CYS A 24 3.76 -8.19 1.70
N ILE A 25 4.24 -7.28 2.52
CA ILE A 25 3.42 -6.58 3.51
C ILE A 25 2.51 -5.60 2.77
N ILE A 26 1.22 -5.90 2.68
CA ILE A 26 0.21 -4.93 2.24
C ILE A 26 0.05 -3.92 3.38
N VAL A 27 0.72 -2.77 3.27
CA VAL A 27 0.48 -1.66 4.20
C VAL A 27 -0.84 -1.00 3.77
N PRO A 28 -1.91 -1.07 4.59
CA PRO A 28 -3.14 -0.35 4.26
C PRO A 28 -2.80 1.14 4.21
N ALA A 29 -3.34 1.85 3.22
CA ALA A 29 -3.26 3.31 3.18
C ALA A 29 -3.96 3.85 4.44
N HIS A 30 -3.19 4.09 5.50
CA HIS A 30 -3.71 4.75 6.69
C HIS A 30 -4.06 6.16 6.28
N ARG A 31 -5.32 6.56 6.51
CA ARG A 31 -5.73 7.97 6.42
C ARG A 31 -4.89 8.75 7.40
N ALA A 32 -3.77 9.29 6.93
CA ALA A 32 -2.86 10.05 7.74
C ALA A 32 -3.58 11.33 8.15
N ARG A 33 -3.86 11.46 9.45
CA ARG A 33 -4.40 12.71 9.99
C ARG A 33 -3.21 13.66 10.16
N VAL A 34 -3.16 14.68 9.30
CA VAL A 34 -2.07 15.66 9.34
C VAL A 34 -2.57 16.90 10.07
N TRP A 35 -1.81 17.33 11.08
CA TRP A 35 -2.07 18.61 11.75
C TRP A 35 -1.62 19.74 10.83
N VAL A 36 -2.54 20.65 10.53
CA VAL A 36 -2.24 21.85 9.74
C VAL A 36 -2.22 23.04 10.70
N PRO A 37 -1.07 23.70 10.90
CA PRO A 37 -1.01 24.91 11.73
C PRO A 37 -1.86 26.02 11.09
N GLY A 38 -2.36 26.94 11.92
CA GLY A 38 -3.11 28.09 11.44
C GLY A 38 -2.25 28.94 10.51
N TYR A 39 -2.85 29.45 9.44
CA TYR A 39 -2.14 30.24 8.43
C TYR A 39 -3.02 31.35 7.86
N TRP A 40 -2.36 32.38 7.34
CA TRP A 40 -3.01 33.45 6.60
C TRP A 40 -3.22 33.00 5.15
N ALA A 41 -4.48 32.81 4.74
CA ALA A 41 -4.81 32.31 3.42
C ALA A 41 -4.87 33.44 2.38
N PRO A 42 -4.67 33.11 1.09
CA PRO A 42 -5.12 33.97 0.01
C PRO A 42 -6.62 34.26 0.20
N GLN A 43 -7.07 35.50 -0.09
CA GLN A 43 -8.39 36.07 0.25
C GLN A 43 -8.46 36.85 1.58
N HIS A 44 -7.32 37.12 2.23
CA HIS A 44 -7.25 37.90 3.48
C HIS A 44 -8.04 37.28 4.64
N VAL A 45 -8.07 35.95 4.70
CA VAL A 45 -8.77 35.20 5.76
C VAL A 45 -7.77 34.45 6.62
N TRP A 46 -7.98 34.48 7.93
CA TRP A 46 -7.28 33.61 8.87
C TRP A 46 -7.91 32.22 8.88
N VAL A 47 -7.11 31.20 8.59
CA VAL A 47 -7.54 29.80 8.72
C VAL A 47 -7.04 29.26 10.05
N GLY A 48 -7.97 28.87 10.93
CA GLY A 48 -7.66 28.22 12.19
C GLY A 48 -6.96 26.88 12.00
N ALA A 49 -6.13 26.51 12.98
CA ALA A 49 -5.45 25.23 12.96
C ALA A 49 -6.46 24.08 13.00
N HIS A 50 -6.23 23.03 12.21
CA HIS A 50 -7.17 21.93 12.08
C HIS A 50 -6.48 20.63 11.68
N TRP A 51 -7.19 19.52 11.92
CA TRP A 51 -6.82 18.23 11.40
C TRP A 51 -7.32 18.07 9.97
N ARG A 52 -6.41 17.75 9.05
CA ARG A 52 -6.75 17.43 7.66
C ARG A 52 -6.74 15.92 7.46
N TYR A 53 -7.77 15.41 6.80
CA TYR A 53 -7.85 14.04 6.32
C TYR A 53 -7.37 13.99 4.87
N ARG A 54 -6.51 13.02 4.54
CA ARG A 54 -6.06 12.72 3.17
C ARG A 54 -6.55 11.34 2.76
#